data_AF-M1YH98-F1
#
_entry.id   AF-M1YH98-F1
#
_cell.length_a   1.000
_cell.length_b   1.000
_cell.length_c   1.000
_cell.angle_alpha   90.00
_cell.angle_beta   90.00
_cell.angle_gamma   90.00
#
_symmetry.space_group_name_H-M   'P 1'
#
loop_
_entity.id
_entity.type
_entity.pdbx_description
1 polymer ?
#
loop_
_entity_poly.entity_id
_entity_poly.type
_entity_poly.pdbx_seq_one_letter_code
_entity_poly.pdbx_strand_id
1 'polypeptide(L)'
;MFSLYHTRIGEKKAPLRGKRFLKGNDVLDLRKWIGLAALLLACLVSPAGAEEEARSCEPVETKKIKVEGYINREHTREKRQIVKEFVEIGHTQSRIRPFPLGKTSKVVAVGRCVPAYIARHVLNTSFKYTEGIESLVNQAFLHSHWIGIGVTIFDEPSQQTVTKEQVEQLLDPQLSDEEFHALYRKFSIQDDTVPFLGQKKPNVKKVD
;
A
#
# COMPACT_ATOMS: atom_id res chain seq x y z
N MET A 1 6.97 51.57 -14.21
CA MET A 1 8.09 52.24 -13.51
C MET A 1 9.06 51.14 -13.06
N PHE A 2 9.94 50.69 -13.97
CA PHE A 2 10.93 49.65 -13.71
C PHE A 2 12.31 50.30 -13.82
N SER A 3 13.09 50.28 -12.74
CA SER A 3 14.45 50.79 -12.70
C SER A 3 15.43 49.62 -12.69
N LEU A 4 16.25 49.59 -13.75
CA LEU A 4 17.39 48.71 -13.95
C LEU A 4 18.55 49.11 -13.05
N TYR A 5 19.26 48.13 -12.51
CA TYR A 5 20.69 48.27 -12.18
C TYR A 5 21.48 47.17 -12.89
N HIS A 6 22.36 47.62 -13.79
CA HIS A 6 23.50 46.89 -14.35
C HIS A 6 24.60 46.76 -13.30
N THR A 7 25.29 45.60 -13.21
CA THR A 7 26.75 45.58 -13.02
C THR A 7 27.40 44.26 -13.50
N ARG A 8 28.07 44.38 -14.65
CA ARG A 8 29.45 43.99 -15.02
C ARG A 8 30.00 42.55 -14.82
N ILE A 9 30.56 42.09 -15.94
CA ILE A 9 31.34 40.89 -16.29
C ILE A 9 32.68 40.78 -15.53
N GLY A 10 33.14 39.54 -15.29
CA GLY A 10 34.53 39.24 -14.92
C GLY A 10 34.89 37.75 -14.99
N GLU A 11 35.30 37.28 -16.18
CA GLU A 11 36.02 36.01 -16.36
C GLU A 11 37.33 35.99 -15.55
N LYS A 12 37.66 34.86 -14.92
CA LYS A 12 39.05 34.57 -14.53
C LYS A 12 39.45 33.15 -14.94
N LYS A 13 40.51 33.12 -15.73
CA LYS A 13 41.14 31.99 -16.41
C LYS A 13 41.87 31.04 -15.45
N ALA A 14 41.91 29.77 -15.83
CA ALA A 14 42.78 28.75 -15.27
C ALA A 14 44.27 29.03 -15.54
N PRO A 15 45.18 28.70 -14.61
CA PRO A 15 46.60 28.64 -14.91
C PRO A 15 47.04 27.23 -15.32
N LEU A 16 47.70 27.17 -16.48
CA LEU A 16 48.48 26.03 -16.96
C LEU A 16 49.89 26.04 -16.34
N ARG A 17 50.43 24.82 -16.21
CA ARG A 17 51.82 24.40 -16.50
C ARG A 17 52.75 24.14 -15.29
N GLY A 18 53.15 22.87 -15.19
CA GLY A 18 54.33 22.42 -14.46
C GLY A 18 54.66 20.97 -14.81
N LYS A 19 55.30 20.75 -15.97
CA LYS A 19 55.81 19.44 -16.40
C LYS A 19 56.86 18.93 -15.41
N ARG A 20 56.78 17.66 -15.00
CA ARG A 20 57.91 16.93 -14.43
C ARG A 20 58.01 15.55 -15.06
N PHE A 21 59.00 15.47 -15.95
CA PHE A 21 59.93 14.36 -16.20
C PHE A 21 59.41 12.92 -16.20
N LEU A 22 59.42 12.34 -17.41
CA LEU A 22 59.32 10.90 -17.65
C LEU A 22 60.65 10.22 -17.27
N LYS A 23 60.55 9.21 -16.41
CA LYS A 23 61.40 8.02 -16.27
C LYS A 23 60.43 6.96 -15.77
N GLY A 24 60.20 5.82 -16.37
CA GLY A 24 60.96 5.02 -17.31
C GLY A 24 60.70 3.59 -16.85
N ASN A 25 60.00 2.82 -17.70
CA ASN A 25 59.80 1.37 -17.69
C ASN A 25 59.44 0.70 -16.35
N ASP A 26 58.22 0.15 -16.26
CA ASP A 26 58.09 -1.23 -15.82
C ASP A 26 56.84 -1.90 -16.40
N VAL A 27 57.07 -3.18 -16.70
CA VAL A 27 56.32 -4.12 -17.51
C VAL A 27 54.90 -4.38 -16.98
N LEU A 28 53.97 -4.54 -17.93
CA LEU A 28 52.57 -4.95 -17.73
C LEU A 28 52.42 -6.05 -16.67
N ASP A 29 51.65 -5.77 -15.61
CA ASP A 29 51.11 -6.78 -14.71
C ASP A 29 49.59 -6.89 -14.90
N LEU A 30 49.22 -7.52 -16.02
CA LEU A 30 47.84 -7.75 -16.47
C LEU A 30 47.05 -8.67 -15.50
N ARG A 31 47.70 -9.26 -14.49
CA ARG A 31 47.08 -10.15 -13.49
C ARG A 31 46.45 -9.40 -12.32
N LYS A 32 46.80 -8.13 -12.09
CA LYS A 32 46.25 -7.31 -11.00
C LYS A 32 44.87 -6.69 -11.31
N TRP A 33 44.49 -6.63 -12.59
CA TRP A 33 43.19 -6.07 -13.01
C TRP A 33 42.05 -7.10 -13.01
N ILE A 34 42.36 -8.40 -13.09
CA ILE A 34 41.33 -9.46 -13.01
C ILE A 34 40.80 -9.60 -11.58
N GLY A 35 41.65 -9.36 -10.56
CA GLY A 35 41.25 -9.38 -9.15
C GLY A 35 40.33 -8.22 -8.74
N LEU A 36 40.47 -7.04 -9.38
CA LEU A 36 39.64 -5.88 -9.06
C LEU A 36 38.24 -5.95 -9.72
N ALA A 37 38.15 -6.57 -10.90
CA ALA A 37 36.87 -6.77 -11.58
C ALA A 37 36.00 -7.84 -10.90
N ALA A 38 36.62 -8.87 -10.30
CA ALA A 38 35.90 -9.92 -9.55
C ALA A 38 35.32 -9.44 -8.21
N LEU A 39 35.92 -8.41 -7.58
CA LEU A 39 35.43 -7.85 -6.31
C LEU A 39 34.31 -6.81 -6.50
N LEU A 40 34.20 -6.21 -7.68
CA LEU A 40 33.14 -5.23 -8.01
C LEU A 40 31.87 -5.87 -8.58
N LEU A 41 31.91 -7.14 -9.01
CA LEU A 41 30.75 -7.86 -9.52
C LEU A 41 29.95 -8.62 -8.43
N ALA A 42 30.41 -8.59 -7.18
CA ALA A 42 29.76 -9.28 -6.05
C ALA A 42 28.76 -8.40 -5.26
N CYS A 43 28.58 -7.11 -5.61
CA CYS A 43 27.72 -6.18 -4.86
C CYS A 43 26.36 -5.87 -5.51
N LEU A 44 25.93 -6.63 -6.53
CA LEU A 44 24.65 -6.39 -7.22
C LEU A 44 23.65 -7.55 -7.15
N VAL A 45 23.74 -8.38 -6.10
CA VAL A 45 22.67 -9.32 -5.76
C VAL A 45 22.22 -9.04 -4.33
N SER A 46 21.56 -7.90 -4.14
CA SER A 46 20.62 -7.80 -3.03
C SER A 46 19.46 -8.75 -3.35
N PRO A 47 19.08 -9.67 -2.46
CA PRO A 47 17.79 -10.33 -2.58
C PRO A 47 16.73 -9.27 -2.29
N ALA A 48 16.35 -8.51 -3.31
CA ALA A 48 15.13 -7.72 -3.30
C ALA A 48 13.97 -8.65 -3.64
N GLY A 49 13.74 -9.63 -2.77
CA GLY A 49 12.74 -10.66 -2.96
C GLY A 49 12.74 -11.62 -1.79
N ALA A 50 11.54 -11.85 -1.24
CA ALA A 50 11.21 -12.81 -0.20
C ALA A 50 11.65 -12.44 1.22
N GLU A 51 10.72 -11.83 1.95
CA GLU A 51 10.27 -12.20 3.31
C GLU A 51 9.64 -10.95 3.95
N GLU A 52 8.36 -10.73 3.62
CA GLU A 52 7.46 -9.94 4.47
C GLU A 52 6.84 -10.87 5.55
N GLU A 53 7.60 -11.87 6.01
CA GLU A 53 7.24 -12.63 7.19
C GLU A 53 7.41 -11.73 8.43
N ALA A 54 6.30 -11.55 9.15
CA ALA A 54 6.22 -11.05 10.52
C ALA A 54 6.97 -9.74 10.85
N ARG A 55 6.97 -8.73 9.97
CA ARG A 55 7.24 -7.36 10.46
C ARG A 55 6.20 -7.02 11.53
N SER A 56 6.66 -6.79 12.75
CA SER A 56 5.85 -6.36 13.89
C SER A 56 5.01 -5.15 13.49
N CYS A 57 3.72 -5.15 13.85
CA CYS A 57 2.85 -4.01 13.58
C CYS A 57 3.37 -2.76 14.30
N GLU A 58 3.46 -1.65 13.58
CA GLU A 58 3.80 -0.37 14.19
C GLU A 58 2.57 0.12 14.99
N PRO A 59 2.77 0.73 16.16
CA PRO A 59 1.65 1.25 16.93
C PRO A 59 1.00 2.43 16.20
N VAL A 60 -0.31 2.60 16.40
CA VAL A 60 -1.13 3.58 15.65
C VAL A 60 -0.79 5.04 15.97
N GLU A 61 -0.10 5.29 17.07
CA GLU A 61 0.51 6.57 17.45
C GLU A 61 1.66 6.96 16.52
N THR A 62 2.40 5.97 16.03
CA THR A 62 3.51 6.16 15.08
C THR A 62 2.99 6.16 13.65
N LYS A 63 2.11 5.21 13.31
CA LYS A 63 1.60 5.02 11.97
C LYS A 63 0.08 4.97 11.93
N LYS A 64 -0.52 6.09 11.52
CA LYS A 64 -1.97 6.19 11.38
C LYS A 64 -2.52 5.21 10.34
N ILE A 65 -3.72 4.70 10.60
CA ILE A 65 -4.44 3.83 9.67
C ILE A 65 -5.02 4.66 8.54
N LYS A 66 -4.68 4.32 7.30
CA LYS A 66 -5.20 5.01 6.11
C LYS A 66 -6.53 4.39 5.70
N VAL A 67 -7.60 5.17 5.68
CA VAL A 67 -8.92 4.76 5.21
C VAL A 67 -9.15 5.36 3.82
N GLU A 68 -9.17 4.53 2.80
CA GLU A 68 -9.38 4.95 1.41
C GLU A 68 -10.57 4.24 0.82
N GLY A 69 -11.23 4.88 -0.14
CA GLY A 69 -12.36 4.25 -0.78
C GLY A 69 -13.37 5.21 -1.34
N TYR A 70 -14.53 4.64 -1.60
CA TYR A 70 -15.63 5.33 -2.24
C TYR A 70 -16.89 5.36 -1.39
N ILE A 71 -17.67 6.42 -1.56
CA ILE A 71 -19.03 6.57 -1.05
C ILE A 71 -20.00 6.77 -2.21
N ASN A 72 -21.27 6.46 -1.96
CA ASN A 72 -22.35 6.68 -2.91
C ASN A 72 -22.37 8.14 -3.38
N ARG A 73 -22.65 8.32 -4.66
CA ARG A 73 -22.57 9.64 -5.31
C ARG A 73 -23.55 10.65 -4.72
N GLU A 74 -24.66 10.21 -4.14
CA GLU A 74 -25.62 11.06 -3.43
C GLU A 74 -25.00 11.84 -2.26
N HIS A 75 -24.02 11.24 -1.60
CA HIS A 75 -23.32 11.84 -0.47
C HIS A 75 -22.16 12.78 -0.86
N THR A 76 -22.02 13.11 -2.15
CA THR A 76 -20.94 14.01 -2.63
C THR A 76 -20.93 15.35 -1.90
N ARG A 77 -22.11 15.91 -1.61
CA ARG A 77 -22.26 17.22 -0.93
C ARG A 77 -21.82 17.16 0.54
N GLU A 78 -22.03 16.02 1.18
CA GLU A 78 -21.75 15.78 2.60
C GLU A 78 -20.36 15.18 2.83
N LYS A 79 -19.57 14.93 1.77
CA LYS A 79 -18.24 14.29 1.83
C LYS A 79 -17.35 14.82 2.95
N ARG A 80 -17.34 16.14 3.18
CA ARG A 80 -16.51 16.75 4.25
C ARG A 80 -16.91 16.27 5.64
N GLN A 81 -18.21 16.12 5.90
CA GLN A 81 -18.74 15.59 7.16
C GLN A 81 -18.44 14.10 7.28
N ILE A 82 -18.63 13.35 6.20
CA ILE A 82 -18.35 11.90 6.16
C ILE A 82 -16.87 11.62 6.45
N VAL A 83 -15.96 12.39 5.85
CA VAL A 83 -14.53 12.29 6.15
C VAL A 83 -14.25 12.56 7.62
N LYS A 84 -14.98 13.48 8.28
CA LYS A 84 -14.84 13.73 9.72
C LYS A 84 -15.28 12.52 10.54
N GLU A 85 -16.39 11.88 10.20
CA GLU A 85 -16.85 10.66 10.90
C GLU A 85 -15.81 9.54 10.82
N PHE A 86 -15.18 9.33 9.67
CA PHE A 86 -14.11 8.33 9.54
C PHE A 86 -12.85 8.64 10.38
N VAL A 87 -12.60 9.92 10.70
CA VAL A 87 -11.42 10.32 11.49
C VAL A 87 -11.71 10.63 12.95
N GLU A 88 -12.98 10.62 13.35
CA GLU A 88 -13.43 10.95 14.71
C GLU A 88 -12.85 10.01 15.76
N ILE A 89 -12.71 8.73 15.43
CA ILE A 89 -12.18 7.71 16.34
C ILE A 89 -10.68 7.89 16.66
N GLY A 90 -10.01 8.84 15.99
CA GLY A 90 -8.58 9.09 16.14
C GLY A 90 -7.73 8.06 15.40
N HIS A 91 -6.42 8.34 15.33
CA HIS A 91 -5.41 7.45 14.72
C HIS A 91 -5.66 7.02 13.26
N THR A 92 -6.59 7.67 12.55
CA THR A 92 -6.88 7.40 11.15
C THR A 92 -6.59 8.61 10.26
N GLN A 93 -6.38 8.36 8.98
CA GLN A 93 -6.34 9.36 7.91
C GLN A 93 -7.28 8.91 6.80
N SER A 94 -8.29 9.72 6.50
CA SER A 94 -9.32 9.38 5.51
C SER A 94 -9.08 10.06 4.15
N ARG A 95 -9.18 9.29 3.06
CA ARG A 95 -9.16 9.74 1.66
C ARG A 95 -10.38 9.22 0.88
N ILE A 96 -11.57 9.42 1.43
CA ILE A 96 -12.82 9.05 0.77
C ILE A 96 -13.13 9.93 -0.44
N ARG A 97 -13.57 9.29 -1.52
CA ARG A 97 -14.00 9.93 -2.77
C ARG A 97 -15.45 9.54 -3.09
N PRO A 98 -16.22 10.40 -3.77
CA PRO A 98 -17.47 9.97 -4.36
C PRO A 98 -17.21 8.95 -5.47
N PHE A 99 -18.04 7.92 -5.57
CA PHE A 99 -17.95 6.94 -6.64
C PHE A 99 -18.25 7.60 -8.00
N PRO A 100 -17.45 7.34 -9.05
CA PRO A 100 -17.57 8.07 -10.31
C PRO A 100 -18.90 7.80 -11.03
N LEU A 101 -19.38 6.54 -11.01
CA LEU A 101 -20.57 6.15 -11.75
C LEU A 101 -21.33 5.01 -11.06
N GLY A 102 -22.65 5.17 -10.95
CA GLY A 102 -23.51 4.14 -10.38
C GLY A 102 -23.35 3.99 -8.87
N LYS A 103 -23.55 2.76 -8.42
CA LYS A 103 -23.52 2.32 -7.03
C LYS A 103 -22.11 1.92 -6.61
N THR A 104 -21.74 2.16 -5.35
CA THR A 104 -20.43 1.74 -4.85
C THR A 104 -20.28 0.22 -4.91
N SER A 105 -19.03 -0.22 -5.07
CA SER A 105 -18.65 -1.62 -4.83
C SER A 105 -18.96 -2.00 -3.38
N LYS A 106 -19.32 -3.26 -3.13
CA LYS A 106 -19.57 -3.79 -1.77
C LYS A 106 -18.36 -4.53 -1.21
N VAL A 107 -17.18 -4.12 -1.64
CA VAL A 107 -15.90 -4.76 -1.29
C VAL A 107 -15.21 -3.95 -0.20
N VAL A 108 -14.81 -4.63 0.87
CA VAL A 108 -14.02 -4.05 1.95
C VAL A 108 -12.73 -4.83 2.17
N ALA A 109 -11.67 -4.10 2.48
CA ALA A 109 -10.34 -4.63 2.70
C ALA A 109 -9.79 -4.08 4.00
N VAL A 110 -9.32 -4.93 4.92
CA VAL A 110 -8.75 -4.52 6.21
C VAL A 110 -7.35 -5.12 6.38
N GLY A 111 -6.34 -4.25 6.43
CA GLY A 111 -4.94 -4.66 6.63
C GLY A 111 -4.68 -5.33 7.98
N ARG A 112 -3.61 -6.12 8.05
CA ARG A 112 -3.26 -6.97 9.22
C ARG A 112 -2.85 -6.23 10.50
N CYS A 113 -2.59 -4.93 10.43
CA CYS A 113 -2.16 -4.10 11.57
C CYS A 113 -3.21 -3.02 11.89
N VAL A 114 -4.48 -3.30 11.61
CA VAL A 114 -5.59 -2.40 11.89
C VAL A 114 -6.27 -2.87 13.18
N PRO A 115 -6.21 -2.11 14.28
CA PRO A 115 -6.92 -2.47 15.50
C PRO A 115 -8.42 -2.69 15.24
N ALA A 116 -9.01 -3.68 15.91
CA ALA A 116 -10.39 -4.10 15.71
C ALA A 116 -11.37 -2.95 15.96
N TYR A 117 -11.10 -2.09 16.95
CA TYR A 117 -11.95 -0.94 17.22
C TYR A 117 -12.01 0.05 16.03
N ILE A 118 -10.89 0.28 15.33
CA ILE A 118 -10.85 1.12 14.13
C ILE A 118 -11.58 0.40 12.99
N ALA A 119 -11.29 -0.89 12.78
CA ALA A 119 -11.93 -1.67 11.73
C ALA A 119 -13.45 -1.65 11.89
N ARG A 120 -13.98 -1.95 13.08
CA ARG A 120 -15.41 -1.91 13.40
C ARG A 120 -16.03 -0.55 13.15
N HIS A 121 -15.39 0.54 13.57
CA HIS A 121 -15.88 1.89 13.31
C HIS A 121 -16.00 2.19 11.82
N VAL A 122 -14.97 1.84 11.05
CA VAL A 122 -14.95 2.07 9.60
C VAL A 122 -15.98 1.20 8.88
N LEU A 123 -16.12 -0.07 9.27
CA LEU A 123 -17.15 -0.98 8.76
C LEU A 123 -18.56 -0.45 9.05
N ASN A 124 -18.85 -0.06 10.30
CA ASN A 124 -20.13 0.55 10.67
C ASN A 124 -20.43 1.85 9.90
N THR A 125 -19.43 2.70 9.74
CA THR A 125 -19.56 3.96 8.99
C THR A 125 -19.80 3.68 7.49
N SER A 126 -19.19 2.63 6.94
CA SER A 126 -19.36 2.27 5.53
C SER A 126 -20.80 1.91 5.16
N PHE A 127 -21.55 1.25 6.05
CA PHE A 127 -22.98 0.95 5.82
C PHE A 127 -23.85 2.19 5.62
N LYS A 128 -23.46 3.34 6.17
CA LYS A 128 -24.23 4.58 6.02
C LYS A 128 -24.08 5.21 4.63
N TYR A 129 -22.94 4.99 3.97
CA TYR A 129 -22.52 5.78 2.82
C TYR A 129 -22.15 4.95 1.59
N THR A 130 -22.32 3.63 1.64
CA THR A 130 -22.05 2.69 0.55
C THR A 130 -23.22 1.75 0.37
N GLU A 131 -23.16 0.87 -0.63
CA GLU A 131 -24.15 -0.20 -0.82
C GLU A 131 -24.02 -1.36 0.17
N GLY A 132 -23.14 -1.25 1.17
CA GLY A 132 -22.87 -2.27 2.17
C GLY A 132 -21.64 -3.12 1.88
N ILE A 133 -21.57 -4.29 2.50
CA ILE A 133 -20.40 -5.18 2.49
C ILE A 133 -20.87 -6.57 2.11
N GLU A 134 -20.36 -7.07 0.98
CA GLU A 134 -20.65 -8.42 0.46
C GLU A 134 -19.37 -9.19 0.14
N SER A 135 -18.21 -8.53 0.04
CA SER A 135 -16.94 -9.22 -0.19
C SER A 135 -15.80 -8.66 0.65
N LEU A 136 -14.93 -9.56 1.12
CA LEU A 136 -13.69 -9.23 1.82
C LEU A 136 -12.47 -9.57 0.96
N VAL A 137 -11.45 -8.73 1.01
CA VAL A 137 -10.17 -8.99 0.33
C VAL A 137 -9.21 -9.71 1.29
N ASN A 138 -8.51 -10.73 0.79
CA ASN A 138 -7.50 -11.40 1.61
C ASN A 138 -6.37 -10.44 2.02
N GLN A 139 -5.97 -10.48 3.29
CA GLN A 139 -4.97 -9.56 3.87
C GLN A 139 -3.59 -9.62 3.21
N ALA A 140 -3.25 -10.72 2.53
CA ALA A 140 -2.00 -10.85 1.76
C ALA A 140 -1.89 -9.84 0.61
N PHE A 141 -3.01 -9.30 0.13
CA PHE A 141 -3.03 -8.27 -0.92
C PHE A 141 -2.97 -6.84 -0.39
N LEU A 142 -2.95 -6.66 0.93
CA LEU A 142 -3.22 -5.39 1.57
C LEU A 142 -2.00 -4.80 2.23
N HIS A 143 -1.88 -3.48 2.17
CA HIS A 143 -0.97 -2.76 3.06
C HIS A 143 -1.41 -2.94 4.51
N SER A 144 -0.44 -3.11 5.42
CA SER A 144 -0.72 -3.48 6.81
C SER A 144 -1.58 -2.49 7.59
N HIS A 145 -1.38 -1.17 7.39
CA HIS A 145 -2.08 -0.09 8.11
C HIS A 145 -3.09 0.63 7.20
N TRP A 146 -3.91 -0.15 6.50
CA TRP A 146 -4.80 0.36 5.46
C TRP A 146 -6.16 -0.30 5.51
N ILE A 147 -7.21 0.48 5.26
CA ILE A 147 -8.57 0.01 5.06
C ILE A 147 -9.08 0.55 3.73
N GLY A 148 -9.62 -0.34 2.91
CA GLY A 148 -10.31 -0.03 1.67
C GLY A 148 -11.82 -0.18 1.84
N ILE A 149 -12.61 0.85 1.52
CA ILE A 149 -14.09 0.76 1.49
C ILE A 149 -14.64 0.98 0.08
N GLY A 150 -15.54 0.11 -0.36
CA GLY A 150 -16.12 0.17 -1.70
C GLY A 150 -15.08 0.24 -2.81
N VAL A 151 -13.95 -0.43 -2.61
CA VAL A 151 -12.80 -0.41 -3.52
C VAL A 151 -13.07 -1.27 -4.75
N THR A 152 -12.49 -0.89 -5.88
CA THR A 152 -12.64 -1.57 -7.18
C THR A 152 -11.30 -1.99 -7.78
N ILE A 153 -10.22 -1.88 -7.01
CA ILE A 153 -8.85 -2.16 -7.48
C ILE A 153 -8.49 -3.66 -7.40
N PHE A 154 -9.32 -4.45 -6.72
CA PHE A 154 -9.08 -5.86 -6.48
C PHE A 154 -9.95 -6.69 -7.42
N ASP A 155 -9.34 -7.66 -8.11
CA ASP A 155 -10.08 -8.57 -8.98
C ASP A 155 -10.96 -9.51 -8.15
N GLU A 156 -12.09 -9.97 -8.68
CA GLU A 156 -12.99 -10.92 -7.98
C GLU A 156 -12.27 -12.16 -7.41
N PRO A 157 -11.29 -12.79 -8.12
CA PRO A 157 -10.54 -13.93 -7.58
C PRO A 157 -9.72 -13.64 -6.33
N SER A 158 -9.43 -12.37 -6.02
CA SER A 158 -8.69 -11.92 -4.82
C SER A 158 -9.58 -11.67 -3.60
N GLN A 159 -10.88 -11.88 -3.75
CA GLN A 159 -11.91 -11.58 -2.78
C GLN A 159 -12.64 -12.85 -2.35
N GLN A 160 -13.38 -12.76 -1.25
CA GLN A 160 -14.32 -13.78 -0.82
C GLN A 160 -15.66 -13.15 -0.46
N THR A 161 -16.75 -13.72 -0.96
CA THR A 161 -18.11 -13.31 -0.61
C THR A 161 -18.41 -13.67 0.83
N VAL A 162 -19.05 -12.76 1.56
CA VAL A 162 -19.45 -12.93 2.96
C VAL A 162 -20.94 -12.69 3.17
N THR A 163 -21.52 -13.39 4.14
CA THR A 163 -22.92 -13.19 4.55
C THR A 163 -23.04 -12.03 5.54
N LYS A 164 -24.27 -11.55 5.75
CA LYS A 164 -24.55 -10.50 6.73
C LYS A 164 -24.16 -10.93 8.15
N GLU A 165 -24.43 -12.17 8.50
CA GLU A 165 -24.12 -12.75 9.81
C GLU A 165 -22.60 -12.84 10.02
N GLN A 166 -21.82 -13.08 8.97
CA GLN A 166 -20.35 -13.03 9.05
C GLN A 166 -19.86 -11.60 9.27
N VAL A 167 -20.46 -10.62 8.59
CA VAL A 167 -20.10 -9.21 8.81
C VAL A 167 -20.51 -8.76 10.22
N GLU A 168 -21.67 -9.18 10.73
CA GLU A 168 -22.10 -8.90 12.11
C GLU A 168 -21.14 -9.49 13.14
N GLN A 169 -20.60 -10.70 12.93
CA GLN A 169 -19.58 -11.26 13.80
C GLN A 169 -18.30 -10.39 13.82
N LEU A 170 -17.88 -9.82 12.70
CA LEU A 170 -16.74 -8.89 12.66
C LEU A 170 -17.00 -7.58 13.41
N LEU A 171 -18.27 -7.21 13.60
CA LEU A 171 -18.68 -6.00 14.33
C LEU A 171 -18.78 -6.20 15.84
N ASP A 172 -18.62 -7.42 16.35
CA ASP A 172 -18.74 -7.72 17.77
C ASP A 172 -17.69 -6.91 18.58
N PRO A 173 -18.14 -6.04 19.53
CA PRO A 173 -17.26 -5.23 20.34
C PRO A 173 -16.41 -6.06 21.33
N GLN A 174 -16.77 -7.32 21.60
CA GLN A 174 -16.03 -8.19 22.51
C GLN A 174 -14.78 -8.79 21.87
N LEU A 175 -14.64 -8.75 20.54
CA LEU A 175 -13.45 -9.28 19.86
C LEU A 175 -12.21 -8.42 20.17
N SER A 176 -11.16 -9.08 20.63
CA SER A 176 -9.80 -8.55 20.63
C SER A 176 -9.28 -8.32 19.20
N ASP A 177 -8.15 -7.63 19.07
CA ASP A 177 -7.51 -7.38 17.78
C ASP A 177 -7.09 -8.71 17.11
N GLU A 178 -6.58 -9.65 17.89
CA GLU A 178 -6.18 -10.98 17.43
C GLU A 178 -7.38 -11.81 16.95
N GLU A 179 -8.46 -11.84 17.74
CA GLU A 179 -9.69 -12.58 17.39
C GLU A 179 -10.38 -11.98 16.16
N PHE A 180 -10.47 -10.65 16.08
CA PHE A 180 -10.99 -9.96 14.91
C PHE A 180 -10.22 -10.35 13.65
N HIS A 181 -8.89 -10.31 13.70
CA HIS A 181 -8.08 -10.65 12.52
C HIS A 181 -8.08 -12.15 12.20
N ALA A 182 -8.18 -13.03 13.20
CA ALA A 182 -8.37 -14.45 12.97
C ALA A 182 -9.70 -14.72 12.24
N LEU A 183 -10.76 -14.05 12.67
CA LEU A 183 -12.08 -14.14 12.06
C LEU A 183 -12.09 -13.55 10.64
N TYR A 184 -11.47 -12.38 10.45
CA TYR A 184 -11.33 -11.74 9.14
C TYR A 184 -10.63 -12.66 8.14
N ARG A 185 -9.49 -13.24 8.53
CA ARG A 185 -8.74 -14.18 7.67
C ARG A 185 -9.58 -15.39 7.30
N LYS A 186 -10.33 -15.95 8.24
CA LYS A 186 -11.25 -17.07 8.00
C LYS A 186 -12.33 -16.71 6.97
N PHE A 187 -12.85 -15.50 7.01
CA PHE A 187 -13.90 -15.04 6.09
C PHE A 187 -13.36 -14.55 4.74
N SER A 188 -12.05 -14.28 4.64
CA SER A 188 -11.40 -13.82 3.40
C SER A 188 -10.63 -14.93 2.66
N ILE A 189 -10.85 -16.21 2.99
CA ILE A 189 -10.23 -17.34 2.27
C ILE A 189 -10.88 -17.43 0.90
N GLN A 190 -10.06 -17.31 -0.15
CA GLN A 190 -10.53 -17.35 -1.53
C GLN A 190 -10.83 -18.78 -1.98
N ASP A 191 -11.78 -18.91 -2.91
CA ASP A 191 -12.11 -20.18 -3.56
C ASP A 191 -10.90 -20.78 -4.30
N ASP A 192 -10.80 -22.12 -4.28
CA ASP A 192 -9.78 -22.91 -5.00
C ASP A 192 -9.86 -22.74 -6.52
N THR A 193 -11.04 -22.45 -7.03
CA THR A 193 -11.30 -22.34 -8.46
C THR A 193 -12.17 -21.14 -8.77
N VAL A 194 -11.94 -20.51 -9.91
CA VAL A 194 -12.73 -19.40 -10.41
C VAL A 194 -13.37 -19.74 -11.77
N PRO A 195 -14.55 -19.18 -12.06
CA PRO A 195 -15.14 -19.30 -13.39
C PRO A 195 -14.29 -18.52 -14.39
N PHE A 196 -13.81 -19.20 -15.43
CA PHE A 196 -13.08 -18.59 -16.54
C PHE A 196 -13.59 -19.18 -17.85
N LEU A 197 -14.22 -18.34 -18.68
CA LEU A 197 -14.80 -18.72 -19.98
C LEU A 197 -15.71 -19.96 -19.89
N GLY A 198 -16.59 -20.01 -18.88
CA GLY A 198 -17.51 -21.12 -18.65
C GLY A 198 -16.89 -22.40 -18.06
N GLN A 199 -15.59 -22.40 -17.74
CA GLN A 199 -14.90 -23.51 -17.09
C GLN A 199 -14.49 -23.14 -15.66
N LYS A 200 -14.42 -24.12 -14.76
CA LYS A 200 -13.74 -23.93 -13.46
C LYS A 200 -12.24 -24.12 -13.66
N LYS A 201 -11.46 -23.08 -13.39
CA LYS A 201 -9.99 -23.11 -13.45
C LYS A 201 -9.41 -22.85 -12.06
N PRO A 202 -8.21 -23.38 -11.74
CA PRO A 202 -7.53 -23.06 -10.50
C PRO A 202 -7.43 -21.54 -10.29
N ASN A 203 -7.68 -21.08 -9.06
CA ASN A 203 -7.58 -19.68 -8.72
C ASN A 203 -6.10 -19.29 -8.58
N VAL A 204 -5.56 -18.64 -9.62
CA VAL A 204 -4.18 -18.16 -9.66
C VAL A 204 -3.88 -17.05 -8.64
N LYS A 205 -4.92 -16.45 -8.05
CA LYS A 205 -4.79 -15.44 -7.00
C LYS A 205 -4.96 -16.03 -5.61
N LYS A 206 -5.26 -17.33 -5.46
CA LYS A 206 -5.36 -17.92 -4.13
C LYS A 206 -4.01 -17.80 -3.43
N VAL A 207 -4.02 -17.29 -2.21
CA VAL A 207 -2.87 -17.29 -1.30
C VAL A 207 -3.06 -18.42 -0.30
N ASP A 208 -1.95 -19.07 0.05
CA ASP A 208 -1.90 -20.19 0.99
C ASP A 208 -2.09 -19.72 2.45
#